data_AF-W8T9B1-F1
#
_entry.id   AF-W8T9B1-F1
#
_cell.length_a   1.000
_cell.length_b   1.000
_cell.length_c   1.000
_cell.angle_alpha   90.00
_cell.angle_beta   90.00
_cell.angle_gamma   90.00
#
_symmetry.space_group_name_H-M   'P 1'
#
loop_
_entity.id
_entity.type
_entity.pdbx_description
1 polymer ?
#
loop_
_entity_poly.entity_id
_entity_poly.type
_entity_poly.pdbx_seq_one_letter_code
_entity_poly.pdbx_strand_id
1 'polypeptide(L)'
;MDINLLFWNSSIDDMKRGYVHDKEKEAYVCLVCGEMFEEGLIYQIGEKFVTPEKRIQLHIQVDHEGMFNYLMSLDKKYTGLTESQTQVLECFFKGMSDRETARSLTLTESTVRNYRFKLREREKQAKVFLSIMELLASRSVHGAPEEPLTVHRGSSVLDEKFGITEKERKEVLTKYFDGSGMLINFPGKEKRKVIILTEIATRFKQGTEYSEKDVNGILEKIYHDYVMIRRYLVDYGFMDRSADGSRYWMREQ
;
A
#
# COMPACT_ATOMS: atom_id res chain seq x y z
N MET A 1 -14.05 -6.64 -3.95
CA MET A 1 -13.45 -5.64 -4.86
C MET A 1 -11.99 -5.54 -4.49
N ASP A 2 -11.07 -5.72 -5.43
CA ASP A 2 -9.65 -5.57 -5.13
C ASP A 2 -9.33 -4.07 -5.07
N ILE A 3 -9.06 -3.58 -3.87
CA ILE A 3 -8.81 -2.16 -3.60
C ILE A 3 -7.53 -1.66 -4.29
N ASN A 4 -6.53 -2.52 -4.48
CA ASN A 4 -5.31 -2.16 -5.20
C ASN A 4 -5.60 -1.97 -6.68
N LEU A 5 -6.35 -2.89 -7.29
CA LEU A 5 -6.80 -2.73 -8.68
C LEU A 5 -7.66 -1.48 -8.86
N LEU A 6 -8.56 -1.21 -7.92
CA LEU A 6 -9.41 -0.03 -7.96
C LEU A 6 -8.58 1.27 -7.91
N PHE A 7 -7.58 1.34 -7.03
CA PHE A 7 -6.69 2.50 -6.92
C PHE A 7 -5.92 2.76 -8.22
N TRP A 8 -5.30 1.73 -8.81
CA TRP A 8 -4.46 1.88 -10.00
C TRP A 8 -5.25 2.13 -11.29
N ASN A 9 -6.49 1.66 -11.36
CA ASN A 9 -7.36 1.89 -12.52
C ASN A 9 -8.22 3.16 -12.39
N SER A 10 -8.16 3.85 -11.25
CA SER A 10 -8.88 5.09 -11.03
C SER A 10 -8.32 6.23 -11.88
N SER A 11 -9.20 7.16 -12.27
CA SER A 11 -8.77 8.39 -12.94
C SER A 11 -7.82 9.20 -12.05
N ILE A 12 -7.02 10.09 -12.65
CA ILE A 12 -6.16 11.00 -11.87
C ILE A 12 -7.00 11.85 -10.89
N ASP A 13 -8.19 12.29 -11.29
CA ASP A 13 -9.05 13.10 -10.42
C ASP A 13 -9.64 12.28 -9.26
N ASP A 14 -9.94 11.01 -9.51
CA ASP A 14 -10.41 10.06 -8.50
C ASP A 14 -9.29 9.76 -7.49
N MET A 15 -8.07 9.55 -7.97
CA MET A 15 -6.88 9.36 -7.13
C MET A 15 -6.57 10.61 -6.29
N LYS A 16 -6.68 11.82 -6.86
CA LYS A 16 -6.46 13.08 -6.14
C LYS A 16 -7.47 13.30 -5.01
N ARG A 17 -8.75 13.00 -5.23
CA ARG A 17 -9.78 13.13 -4.19
C ARG A 17 -9.80 11.96 -3.21
N GLY A 18 -9.28 10.79 -3.62
CA GLY A 18 -9.09 9.60 -2.79
C GLY A 18 -10.27 8.64 -2.75
N TYR A 19 -11.27 8.82 -3.62
CA TYR A 19 -12.45 7.98 -3.67
C TYR A 19 -13.06 7.89 -5.06
N VAL A 20 -13.77 6.79 -5.31
CA VAL A 20 -14.63 6.61 -6.49
C VAL A 20 -16.09 6.64 -6.07
N HIS A 21 -16.94 7.08 -6.99
CA HIS A 21 -18.38 6.91 -6.85
C HIS A 21 -18.79 5.67 -7.65
N ASP A 22 -19.14 4.60 -6.92
CA ASP A 22 -19.63 3.35 -7.49
C ASP A 22 -21.15 3.45 -7.69
N LYS A 23 -21.56 3.75 -8.92
CA LYS A 23 -22.98 3.92 -9.28
C LYS A 23 -23.80 2.64 -9.17
N GLU A 24 -23.18 1.46 -9.29
CA GLU A 24 -23.92 0.19 -9.19
C GLU A 24 -24.32 -0.12 -7.75
N LYS A 25 -23.48 0.29 -6.80
CA LYS A 25 -23.73 0.14 -5.37
C LYS A 25 -24.33 1.38 -4.73
N GLU A 26 -24.56 2.43 -5.51
CA GLU A 26 -24.98 3.75 -5.02
C GLU A 26 -24.13 4.16 -3.80
N ALA A 27 -22.81 4.10 -3.92
CA ALA A 27 -21.91 4.31 -2.78
C ALA A 27 -20.58 4.97 -3.16
N TYR A 28 -20.02 5.73 -2.23
CA TYR A 28 -18.67 6.25 -2.32
C TYR A 28 -17.68 5.28 -1.70
N VAL A 29 -16.63 4.90 -2.43
CA VAL A 29 -15.62 3.91 -1.99
C VAL A 29 -14.26 4.58 -1.85
N CYS A 30 -13.66 4.47 -0.66
CA CYS A 30 -12.32 4.99 -0.40
C CYS A 30 -11.28 4.19 -1.18
N LEU A 31 -10.40 4.87 -1.92
CA LEU A 31 -9.35 4.22 -2.72
C LEU A 31 -8.16 3.72 -1.89
N VAL A 32 -8.06 4.14 -0.63
CA VAL A 32 -6.96 3.77 0.27
C VAL A 32 -7.30 2.49 1.02
N CYS A 33 -8.42 2.45 1.74
CA CYS A 33 -8.79 1.33 2.63
C CYS A 33 -9.99 0.52 2.14
N GLY A 34 -10.74 1.01 1.15
CA GLY A 34 -11.95 0.35 0.64
C GLY A 34 -13.22 0.55 1.47
N GLU A 35 -13.20 1.40 2.51
CA GLU A 35 -14.40 1.77 3.26
C GLU A 35 -15.44 2.41 2.33
N MET A 36 -16.72 2.07 2.54
CA MET A 36 -17.82 2.47 1.68
C MET A 36 -18.84 3.30 2.44
N PHE A 37 -19.37 4.32 1.78
CA PHE A 37 -20.43 5.19 2.30
C PHE A 37 -21.59 5.23 1.30
N GLU A 38 -22.70 4.59 1.66
CA GLU A 38 -23.89 4.43 0.85
C GLU A 38 -24.64 5.76 0.66
N GLU A 39 -25.09 6.01 -0.57
CA GLU A 39 -25.99 7.09 -0.91
C GLU A 39 -27.36 6.91 -0.24
N GLY A 40 -28.07 8.03 -0.02
CA GLY A 40 -29.35 8.02 0.69
C GLY A 40 -29.26 7.90 2.21
N LEU A 41 -28.09 7.55 2.76
CA LEU A 41 -27.85 7.58 4.21
C LEU A 41 -27.31 8.93 4.69
N ILE A 42 -27.54 9.23 5.96
CA ILE A 42 -26.97 10.38 6.65
C ILE A 42 -26.03 9.87 7.73
N TYR A 43 -24.80 10.37 7.72
CA TYR A 43 -23.77 9.96 8.65
C TYR A 43 -23.60 11.00 9.76
N GLN A 44 -23.51 10.54 11.00
CA GLN A 44 -23.26 11.41 12.15
C GLN A 44 -21.76 11.45 12.48
N ILE A 45 -21.21 12.66 12.61
CA ILE A 45 -19.83 12.92 13.06
C ILE A 45 -19.91 13.92 14.21
N GLY A 46 -19.72 13.43 15.43
CA GLY A 46 -19.96 14.21 16.64
C GLY A 46 -21.42 14.67 16.70
N GLU A 47 -21.65 15.98 16.72
CA GLU A 47 -22.98 16.58 16.75
C GLU A 47 -23.54 16.92 15.35
N LYS A 48 -22.76 16.72 14.29
CA LYS A 48 -23.14 17.10 12.93
C LYS A 48 -23.61 15.90 12.12
N PHE A 49 -24.64 16.11 11.32
CA PHE A 49 -25.09 15.17 10.30
C PHE A 49 -24.56 15.60 8.94
N VAL A 50 -23.94 14.67 8.21
CA VAL A 50 -23.27 14.93 6.94
C VAL A 50 -23.71 13.93 5.88
N THR A 51 -23.63 14.36 4.62
CA THR A 51 -23.89 13.50 3.46
C THR A 51 -22.80 12.43 3.29
N PRO A 52 -23.06 11.34 2.55
CA PRO A 52 -22.07 10.30 2.26
C PRO A 52 -20.82 10.85 1.58
N GLU A 53 -20.99 11.76 0.61
CA GLU A 53 -19.88 12.46 -0.05
C GLU A 53 -19.02 13.24 0.96
N LYS A 54 -19.67 13.96 1.88
CA LYS A 54 -18.93 14.71 2.90
C LYS A 54 -18.26 13.78 3.91
N ARG A 55 -18.90 12.66 4.24
CA ARG A 55 -18.37 11.63 5.14
C ARG A 55 -17.09 11.01 4.59
N ILE A 56 -17.04 10.67 3.30
CA ILE A 56 -15.83 10.10 2.70
C ILE A 56 -14.69 11.11 2.56
N GLN A 57 -15.02 12.37 2.26
CA GLN A 57 -14.00 13.44 2.27
C GLN A 57 -13.37 13.60 3.65
N LEU A 58 -14.18 13.55 4.72
CA LEU A 58 -13.69 13.62 6.09
C LEU A 58 -12.90 12.36 6.50
N HIS A 59 -13.37 11.18 6.11
CA HIS A 59 -12.64 9.92 6.28
C HIS A 59 -11.22 10.02 5.74
N ILE A 60 -11.06 10.46 4.49
CA ILE A 60 -9.75 10.57 3.85
C ILE A 60 -8.85 11.59 4.57
N GLN A 61 -9.42 12.69 5.06
CA GLN A 61 -8.64 13.69 5.80
C GLN A 61 -8.20 13.20 7.19
N VAL A 62 -9.05 12.44 7.88
CA VAL A 62 -8.82 12.02 9.27
C VAL A 62 -8.04 10.70 9.33
N ASP A 63 -8.49 9.69 8.59
CA ASP A 63 -7.99 8.32 8.66
C ASP A 63 -6.76 8.09 7.75
N HIS A 64 -6.54 8.96 6.76
CA HIS A 64 -5.44 8.86 5.80
C HIS A 64 -4.59 10.15 5.69
N GLU A 65 -4.84 11.11 6.58
CA GLU A 65 -4.14 12.41 6.61
C GLU A 65 -4.18 13.17 5.26
N GLY A 66 -5.19 12.88 4.44
CA GLY A 66 -5.34 13.42 3.09
C GLY A 66 -4.51 12.70 2.02
N MET A 67 -4.99 12.78 0.77
CA MET A 67 -4.37 12.05 -0.34
C MET A 67 -2.95 12.50 -0.68
N PHE A 68 -2.57 13.75 -0.40
CA PHE A 68 -1.20 14.17 -0.62
C PHE A 68 -0.23 13.35 0.26
N ASN A 69 -0.47 13.32 1.57
CA ASN A 69 0.39 12.59 2.50
C ASN A 69 0.39 11.10 2.19
N TYR A 70 -0.78 10.52 1.88
CA TYR A 70 -0.88 9.13 1.45
C TYR A 70 -0.08 8.82 0.18
N LEU A 71 -0.15 9.66 -0.86
CA LEU A 71 0.64 9.44 -2.09
C LEU A 71 2.14 9.60 -1.83
N MET A 72 2.53 10.51 -0.93
CA MET A 72 3.92 10.69 -0.54
C MET A 72 4.47 9.54 0.31
N SER A 73 3.60 8.81 1.02
CA SER A 73 3.98 7.63 1.81
C SER A 73 4.12 6.35 0.97
N LEU A 74 3.75 6.37 -0.31
CA LEU A 74 3.95 5.24 -1.21
C LEU A 74 5.44 5.01 -1.47
N ASP A 75 5.82 3.76 -1.68
CA ASP A 75 7.21 3.39 -1.97
C ASP A 75 7.76 4.16 -3.19
N LYS A 76 9.07 4.45 -3.15
CA LYS A 76 9.79 5.15 -4.22
C LYS A 76 9.63 4.51 -5.60
N LYS A 77 9.35 3.20 -5.68
CA LYS A 77 9.10 2.49 -6.95
C LYS A 77 7.80 2.94 -7.63
N TYR A 78 6.87 3.51 -6.86
CA TYR A 78 5.60 4.05 -7.33
C TYR A 78 5.68 5.54 -7.61
N THR A 79 6.25 6.29 -6.67
CA THR A 79 6.33 7.75 -6.78
C THR A 79 7.47 8.20 -7.68
N GLY A 80 8.53 7.40 -7.80
CA GLY A 80 9.77 7.78 -8.47
C GLY A 80 10.51 8.93 -7.76
N LEU A 81 10.19 9.18 -6.49
CA LEU A 81 10.74 10.25 -5.67
C LEU A 81 11.82 9.71 -4.73
N THR A 82 12.92 10.46 -4.58
CA THR A 82 13.91 10.20 -3.53
C THR A 82 13.45 10.81 -2.21
N GLU A 83 13.99 10.36 -1.09
CA GLU A 83 13.67 10.90 0.25
C GLU A 83 13.83 12.42 0.32
N SER A 84 14.93 12.98 -0.19
CA SER A 84 15.13 14.42 -0.24
C SER A 84 14.11 15.15 -1.12
N GLN A 85 13.62 14.53 -2.20
CA GLN A 85 12.57 15.11 -3.04
C GLN A 85 11.23 15.09 -2.32
N THR A 86 10.93 14.02 -1.56
CA THR A 86 9.75 13.89 -0.71
C THR A 86 9.67 15.03 0.31
N GLN A 87 10.74 15.24 1.07
CA GLN A 87 10.83 16.31 2.07
C GLN A 87 10.64 17.70 1.47
N VAL A 88 11.22 17.96 0.29
CA VAL A 88 11.06 19.25 -0.42
C VAL A 88 9.61 19.45 -0.88
N LEU A 89 8.96 18.40 -1.40
CA LEU A 89 7.57 18.46 -1.83
C LEU A 89 6.62 18.69 -0.65
N GLU A 90 6.88 18.10 0.52
CA GLU A 90 6.12 18.38 1.75
C GLU A 90 6.23 19.85 2.17
N CYS A 91 7.43 20.44 2.11
CA CYS A 91 7.61 21.86 2.40
C CYS A 91 6.83 22.74 1.42
N PHE A 92 6.82 22.39 0.13
CA PHE A 92 6.04 23.10 -0.87
C PHE A 92 4.53 22.97 -0.65
N PHE A 93 4.07 21.79 -0.24
CA PHE A 93 2.66 21.55 0.08
C PHE A 93 2.21 22.37 1.31
N LYS A 94 3.09 22.54 2.30
CA LYS A 94 2.91 23.44 3.44
C LYS A 94 2.99 24.93 3.09
N GLY A 95 3.24 25.29 1.82
CA GLY A 95 3.31 26.67 1.36
C GLY A 95 4.62 27.39 1.68
N MET A 96 5.68 26.66 2.07
CA MET A 96 6.97 27.25 2.42
C MET A 96 7.67 27.82 1.19
N SER A 97 8.36 28.96 1.36
CA SER A 97 9.22 29.55 0.34
C SER A 97 10.48 28.72 0.09
N ASP A 98 11.17 28.97 -1.03
CA ASP A 98 12.44 28.31 -1.35
C ASP A 98 13.48 28.54 -0.24
N ARG A 99 13.49 29.73 0.39
CA ARG A 99 14.38 30.09 1.50
C ARG A 99 14.05 29.36 2.79
N GLU A 100 12.78 29.24 3.13
CA GLU A 100 12.34 28.52 4.33
C GLU A 100 12.58 27.01 4.19
N THR A 101 12.29 26.46 3.01
CA THR A 101 12.55 25.05 2.67
C THR A 101 14.03 24.74 2.75
N ALA A 102 14.89 25.59 2.17
CA ALA A 102 16.33 25.45 2.23
C ALA A 102 16.86 25.41 3.67
N ARG A 103 16.36 26.32 4.52
CA ARG A 103 16.70 26.34 5.95
C ARG A 103 16.22 25.10 6.70
N SER A 104 14.98 24.68 6.46
CA SER A 104 14.36 23.54 7.16
C SER A 104 15.06 22.21 6.85
N LEU A 105 15.57 22.06 5.63
CA LEU A 105 16.19 20.81 5.16
C LEU A 105 17.72 20.88 5.09
N THR A 106 18.33 21.96 5.58
CA THR A 106 19.79 22.21 5.49
C THR A 106 20.30 22.12 4.04
N LEU A 107 19.50 22.61 3.08
CA LEU A 107 19.83 22.70 1.66
C LEU A 107 20.18 24.14 1.28
N THR A 108 20.73 24.34 0.09
CA THR A 108 20.88 25.68 -0.47
C THR A 108 19.61 26.10 -1.23
N GLU A 109 19.31 27.39 -1.28
CA GLU A 109 18.16 27.90 -2.05
C GLU A 109 18.23 27.53 -3.54
N SER A 110 19.45 27.47 -4.11
CA SER A 110 19.66 27.06 -5.50
C SER A 110 19.35 25.56 -5.70
N THR A 111 19.68 24.70 -4.72
CA THR A 111 19.30 23.28 -4.75
C THR A 111 17.78 23.11 -4.72
N VAL A 112 17.07 23.83 -3.84
CA VAL A 112 15.60 23.78 -3.75
C VAL A 112 14.95 24.23 -5.06
N ARG A 113 15.43 25.33 -5.65
CA ARG A 113 14.95 25.83 -6.93
C ARG A 113 15.19 24.83 -8.06
N ASN A 114 16.35 24.16 -8.07
CA ASN A 114 16.66 23.12 -9.04
C ASN A 114 15.71 21.91 -8.91
N TYR A 115 15.44 21.45 -7.68
CA TYR A 115 14.43 20.41 -7.46
C TYR A 115 13.06 20.82 -7.96
N ARG A 116 12.60 22.03 -7.66
CA ARG A 116 11.32 22.56 -8.16
C ARG A 116 11.26 22.51 -9.68
N PHE A 117 12.30 22.97 -10.37
CA PHE A 117 12.37 22.95 -11.83
C PHE A 117 12.32 21.53 -12.39
N LYS A 118 13.18 20.62 -11.91
CA LYS A 118 13.25 19.23 -12.37
C LYS A 118 11.97 18.44 -12.09
N LEU A 119 11.34 18.66 -10.94
CA LEU A 119 10.07 18.02 -10.61
C LEU A 119 8.94 18.50 -11.53
N ARG A 120 8.86 19.80 -11.83
CA ARG A 120 7.91 20.35 -12.81
C ARG A 120 8.17 19.87 -14.24
N GLU A 121 9.43 19.67 -14.60
CA GLU A 121 9.80 19.06 -15.88
C GLU A 121 9.32 17.61 -15.96
N ARG A 122 9.58 16.81 -14.92
CA ARG A 122 9.10 15.42 -14.80
C ARG A 122 7.58 15.32 -14.82
N GLU A 123 6.86 16.24 -14.17
CA GLU A 123 5.39 16.31 -14.21
C GLU A 123 4.88 16.45 -15.66
N LYS A 124 5.50 17.35 -16.45
CA LYS A 124 5.14 17.52 -17.87
C LYS A 124 5.48 16.30 -18.70
N GLN A 125 6.62 15.67 -18.46
CA GLN A 125 7.03 14.44 -19.14
C GLN A 125 6.06 13.29 -18.83
N ALA A 126 5.69 13.11 -17.56
CA ALA A 126 4.75 12.09 -17.12
C ALA A 126 3.37 12.29 -17.76
N LYS A 127 2.90 13.54 -17.86
CA LYS A 127 1.64 13.86 -18.56
C LYS A 127 1.67 13.43 -20.03
N VAL A 128 2.72 13.80 -20.76
CA VAL A 128 2.88 13.43 -22.18
C VAL A 128 2.99 11.91 -22.33
N PHE A 129 3.78 11.27 -21.48
CA PHE A 129 3.95 9.82 -21.48
C PHE A 129 2.63 9.08 -21.24
N LEU A 130 1.85 9.50 -20.23
CA LEU A 130 0.54 8.91 -19.95
C LEU A 130 -0.40 9.03 -21.16
N SER A 131 -0.45 10.21 -21.79
CA SER A 131 -1.25 10.41 -23.00
C SER A 131 -0.82 9.48 -24.15
N ILE A 132 0.48 9.24 -24.32
CA ILE A 132 0.98 8.27 -25.32
C ILE A 132 0.49 6.86 -24.99
N MET A 133 0.59 6.45 -23.72
CA MET A 133 0.18 5.11 -23.27
C MET A 133 -1.32 4.87 -23.44
N GLU A 134 -2.16 5.86 -23.12
CA GLU A 134 -3.61 5.78 -23.33
C GLU A 134 -3.97 5.65 -24.82
N LEU A 135 -3.31 6.41 -25.69
CA LEU A 135 -3.50 6.31 -27.14
C LEU A 135 -3.08 4.94 -27.68
N LEU A 136 -2.00 4.34 -27.17
CA LEU A 136 -1.58 2.99 -27.55
C LEU A 136 -2.59 1.94 -27.10
N ALA A 137 -3.05 2.01 -25.86
CA ALA A 137 -4.07 1.11 -25.32
C ALA A 137 -5.38 1.16 -26.12
N SER A 138 -5.77 2.36 -26.59
CA SER A 138 -6.96 2.55 -27.42
C SER A 138 -6.87 1.92 -28.82
N ARG A 139 -5.67 1.58 -29.30
CA ARG A 139 -5.40 1.05 -30.64
C ARG A 139 -5.09 -0.45 -30.68
N SER A 140 -4.71 -1.06 -29.56
CA SER A 140 -4.37 -2.48 -29.51
C SER A 140 -5.62 -3.37 -29.56
N VAL A 141 -5.86 -4.02 -30.71
CA VAL A 141 -6.80 -5.16 -30.83
C VAL A 141 -6.17 -6.47 -30.34
N HIS A 142 -4.83 -6.55 -30.27
CA HIS A 142 -4.09 -7.66 -29.66
C HIS A 142 -2.87 -7.13 -28.90
N GLY A 143 -2.78 -7.41 -27.59
CA GLY A 143 -1.52 -7.32 -26.85
C GLY A 143 -1.31 -6.14 -25.91
N ALA A 144 -2.37 -5.52 -25.36
CA ALA A 144 -2.20 -4.99 -24.00
C ALA A 144 -1.95 -6.20 -23.08
N PRO A 145 -1.04 -6.13 -22.08
CA PRO A 145 -1.01 -7.15 -21.04
C PRO A 145 -2.43 -7.26 -20.47
N GLU A 146 -3.05 -8.42 -20.61
CA GLU A 146 -4.48 -8.65 -20.27
C GLU A 146 -4.78 -8.45 -18.79
N GLU A 147 -3.76 -8.28 -17.95
CA GLU A 147 -3.93 -8.08 -16.53
C GLU A 147 -3.33 -6.72 -16.12
N PRO A 148 -4.11 -5.86 -15.46
CA PRO A 148 -3.55 -4.71 -14.77
C PRO A 148 -2.43 -5.22 -13.88
N LEU A 149 -1.27 -4.60 -13.96
CA LEU A 149 -0.18 -4.78 -13.02
C LEU A 149 -0.77 -4.68 -11.59
N THR A 150 -1.03 -5.83 -10.95
CA THR A 150 -1.52 -5.90 -9.57
C THR A 150 -0.35 -5.55 -8.67
N VAL A 151 -0.13 -4.25 -8.56
CA VAL A 151 0.99 -3.68 -7.85
C VAL A 151 0.51 -3.46 -6.41
N HIS A 152 0.82 -4.43 -5.56
CA HIS A 152 0.49 -4.37 -4.13
C HIS A 152 1.27 -3.25 -3.47
N ARG A 153 0.55 -2.28 -2.90
CA ARG A 153 1.11 -1.08 -2.26
C ARG A 153 2.04 -1.37 -1.06
N GLY A 154 2.18 -2.64 -0.66
CA GLY A 154 3.15 -3.12 0.33
C GLY A 154 3.80 -4.45 -0.06
N SER A 155 4.32 -4.59 -1.29
CA SER A 155 5.05 -5.82 -1.63
C SER A 155 6.30 -5.93 -0.75
N SER A 156 6.41 -7.04 -0.03
CA SER A 156 7.62 -7.37 0.70
C SER A 156 8.82 -7.40 -0.26
N VAL A 157 10.00 -6.99 0.21
CA VAL A 157 11.28 -7.09 -0.53
C VAL A 157 11.53 -8.51 -1.05
N LEU A 158 10.90 -9.51 -0.43
CA LEU A 158 11.00 -10.92 -0.80
C LEU A 158 10.10 -11.30 -1.98
N ASP A 159 8.93 -10.68 -2.14
CA ASP A 159 8.06 -10.93 -3.31
C ASP A 159 8.73 -10.47 -4.61
N GLU A 160 9.52 -9.40 -4.53
CA GLU A 160 10.33 -8.87 -5.63
C GLU A 160 11.51 -9.79 -6.00
N LYS A 161 12.19 -10.40 -5.03
CA LYS A 161 13.32 -11.31 -5.29
C LYS A 161 12.90 -12.56 -6.07
N PHE A 162 11.66 -13.00 -5.92
CA PHE A 162 11.17 -14.23 -6.53
C PHE A 162 10.23 -14.03 -7.73
N GLY A 163 9.87 -12.78 -8.08
CA GLY A 163 8.95 -12.51 -9.19
C GLY A 163 7.65 -13.30 -9.04
N ILE A 164 7.03 -13.23 -7.86
CA ILE A 164 5.80 -13.95 -7.55
C ILE A 164 4.62 -13.23 -8.21
N THR A 165 3.87 -13.96 -9.05
CA THR A 165 2.63 -13.43 -9.66
C THR A 165 1.42 -13.76 -8.79
N GLU A 166 0.33 -12.98 -8.89
CA GLU A 166 -0.91 -13.20 -8.11
C GLU A 166 -1.55 -14.57 -8.41
N LYS A 167 -1.49 -15.02 -9.67
CA LYS A 167 -1.96 -16.35 -10.04
C LYS A 167 -1.17 -17.44 -9.30
N GLU A 168 0.15 -17.33 -9.28
CA GLU A 168 1.01 -18.26 -8.56
C GLU A 168 0.79 -18.18 -7.04
N ARG A 169 0.58 -16.97 -6.51
CA ARG A 169 0.20 -16.74 -5.10
C ARG A 169 -1.09 -17.47 -4.75
N LYS A 170 -2.17 -17.24 -5.50
CA LYS A 170 -3.48 -17.88 -5.29
C LYS A 170 -3.44 -19.39 -5.48
N GLU A 171 -2.73 -19.88 -6.50
CA GLU A 171 -2.54 -21.32 -6.71
C GLU A 171 -1.79 -21.97 -5.54
N VAL A 172 -0.77 -21.29 -4.99
CA VAL A 172 -0.05 -21.77 -3.81
C VAL A 172 -0.96 -21.70 -2.58
N LEU A 173 -1.65 -20.60 -2.34
CA LEU A 173 -2.51 -20.48 -1.16
C LEU A 173 -3.66 -21.49 -1.16
N THR A 174 -4.36 -21.67 -2.27
CA THR A 174 -5.44 -22.68 -2.39
C THR A 174 -4.93 -24.12 -2.26
N LYS A 175 -3.67 -24.38 -2.62
CA LYS A 175 -3.06 -25.71 -2.51
C LYS A 175 -2.56 -26.02 -1.10
N TYR A 176 -2.14 -25.01 -0.35
CA TYR A 176 -1.45 -25.19 0.93
C TYR A 176 -2.28 -24.78 2.14
N PHE A 177 -3.33 -23.97 1.98
CA PHE A 177 -4.32 -23.69 3.02
C PHE A 177 -5.61 -24.46 2.77
N ASP A 178 -6.23 -24.94 3.84
CA ASP A 178 -7.57 -25.50 3.79
C ASP A 178 -8.66 -24.40 3.87
N GLY A 179 -9.92 -24.80 3.68
CA GLY A 179 -11.07 -23.89 3.76
C GLY A 179 -11.31 -23.28 5.15
N SER A 180 -10.59 -23.72 6.18
CA SER A 180 -10.64 -23.18 7.54
C SER A 180 -9.51 -22.18 7.84
N GLY A 181 -8.58 -22.00 6.89
CA GLY A 181 -7.42 -21.12 7.04
C GLY A 181 -6.25 -21.75 7.78
N MET A 182 -6.25 -23.08 7.95
CA MET A 182 -5.13 -23.86 8.47
C MET A 182 -4.23 -24.32 7.33
N LEU A 183 -2.92 -24.33 7.56
CA LEU A 183 -1.92 -24.79 6.62
C LEU A 183 -1.85 -26.32 6.63
N ILE A 184 -2.07 -26.94 5.46
CA ILE A 184 -2.06 -28.39 5.29
C ILE A 184 -0.62 -28.93 5.39
N ASN A 185 0.34 -28.24 4.78
CA ASN A 185 1.76 -28.57 4.83
C ASN A 185 2.62 -27.34 4.52
N PHE A 186 3.85 -27.28 5.03
CA PHE A 186 4.81 -26.24 4.70
C PHE A 186 5.69 -26.64 3.50
N PRO A 187 5.76 -25.86 2.41
CA PRO A 187 6.49 -26.24 1.20
C PRO A 187 8.00 -26.18 1.38
N GLY A 188 8.73 -27.06 0.69
CA GLY A 188 10.20 -27.02 0.65
C GLY A 188 10.79 -25.93 -0.25
N LYS A 189 10.08 -25.50 -1.31
CA LYS A 189 10.58 -24.51 -2.28
C LYS A 189 10.53 -23.09 -1.72
N GLU A 190 11.65 -22.36 -1.77
CA GLU A 190 11.78 -21.00 -1.21
C GLU A 190 10.70 -20.03 -1.70
N LYS A 191 10.45 -19.96 -3.01
CA LYS A 191 9.41 -19.10 -3.60
C LYS A 191 8.02 -19.33 -2.98
N ARG A 192 7.67 -20.59 -2.68
CA ARG A 192 6.39 -20.93 -2.03
C ARG A 192 6.40 -20.65 -0.53
N LYS A 193 7.55 -20.77 0.13
CA LYS A 193 7.71 -20.39 1.54
C LYS A 193 7.44 -18.90 1.72
N VAL A 194 8.01 -18.05 0.85
CA VAL A 194 7.78 -16.61 0.87
C VAL A 194 6.29 -16.30 0.74
N ILE A 195 5.60 -16.86 -0.25
CA ILE A 195 4.14 -16.66 -0.43
C ILE A 195 3.35 -16.97 0.85
N ILE A 196 3.64 -18.12 1.47
CA ILE A 196 2.92 -18.56 2.67
C ILE A 196 3.28 -17.69 3.87
N LEU A 197 4.56 -17.34 4.04
CA LEU A 197 5.00 -16.48 5.13
C LEU A 197 4.43 -15.07 5.00
N THR A 198 4.35 -14.51 3.79
CA THR A 198 3.68 -13.24 3.50
C THR A 198 2.21 -13.31 3.90
N GLU A 199 1.49 -14.39 3.56
CA GLU A 199 0.09 -14.56 3.98
C GLU A 199 -0.04 -14.68 5.51
N ILE A 200 0.84 -15.44 6.17
CA ILE A 200 0.83 -15.61 7.63
C ILE A 200 1.12 -14.27 8.33
N ALA A 201 2.04 -13.47 7.79
CA ALA A 201 2.39 -12.15 8.30
C ALA A 201 1.19 -11.20 8.34
N THR A 202 0.23 -11.32 7.43
CA THR A 202 -1.00 -10.48 7.43
C THR A 202 -1.89 -10.70 8.66
N ARG A 203 -1.71 -11.81 9.40
CA ARG A 203 -2.46 -12.09 10.63
C ARG A 203 -1.94 -11.33 11.85
N PHE A 204 -0.81 -10.63 11.71
CA PHE A 204 -0.21 -9.78 12.74
C PHE A 204 -0.48 -8.31 12.44
N LYS A 205 -0.89 -7.55 13.45
CA LYS A 205 -1.02 -6.09 13.36
C LYS A 205 0.36 -5.43 13.38
N GLN A 206 0.58 -4.49 12.46
CA GLN A 206 1.75 -3.61 12.46
C GLN A 206 1.73 -2.68 13.69
N GLY A 207 2.93 -2.23 14.12
CA GLY A 207 3.09 -1.34 15.27
C GLY A 207 2.75 -1.96 16.64
N THR A 208 2.45 -3.26 16.69
CA THR A 208 2.17 -4.00 17.93
C THR A 208 3.35 -4.89 18.30
N GLU A 209 3.78 -4.83 19.55
CA GLU A 209 4.74 -5.78 20.11
C GLU A 209 4.01 -6.98 20.73
N TYR A 210 4.40 -8.18 20.33
CA TYR A 210 3.83 -9.46 20.78
C TYR A 210 4.80 -10.16 21.72
N SER A 211 4.29 -10.81 22.76
CA SER A 211 5.09 -11.79 23.51
C SER A 211 5.23 -13.08 22.71
N GLU A 212 6.21 -13.92 23.06
CA GLU A 212 6.31 -15.27 22.47
C GLU A 212 5.00 -16.06 22.57
N LYS A 213 4.28 -15.93 23.70
CA LYS A 213 3.00 -16.63 23.91
C LYS A 213 1.92 -16.13 22.95
N ASP A 214 1.88 -14.82 22.68
CA ASP A 214 0.91 -14.23 21.77
C ASP A 214 1.19 -14.68 20.33
N VAL A 215 2.46 -14.69 19.92
CA VAL A 215 2.88 -15.19 18.59
C VAL A 215 2.51 -16.66 18.44
N ASN A 216 2.85 -17.49 19.44
CA ASN A 216 2.53 -18.92 19.39
C ASN A 216 1.01 -19.15 19.32
N GLY A 217 0.22 -18.44 20.11
CA GLY A 217 -1.25 -18.58 20.10
C GLY A 217 -1.90 -18.17 18.78
N ILE A 218 -1.30 -17.23 18.04
CA ILE A 218 -1.73 -16.88 16.68
C ILE A 218 -1.33 -18.00 15.71
N LEU A 219 -0.07 -18.45 15.75
CA LEU A 219 0.49 -19.42 14.81
C LEU A 219 -0.04 -20.85 15.00
N GLU A 220 -0.40 -21.26 16.22
CA GLU A 220 -1.00 -22.57 16.54
C GLU A 220 -2.32 -22.79 15.79
N LYS A 221 -3.08 -21.71 15.55
CA LYS A 221 -4.32 -21.75 14.75
C LYS A 221 -4.05 -21.91 13.25
N ILE A 222 -2.81 -21.80 12.82
CA ILE A 222 -2.40 -21.81 11.42
C ILE A 222 -1.66 -23.10 11.09
N TYR A 223 -0.73 -23.53 11.93
CA TYR A 223 0.07 -24.73 11.66
C TYR A 223 0.51 -25.40 12.95
N HIS A 224 0.52 -26.74 12.93
CA HIS A 224 0.90 -27.55 14.10
C HIS A 224 2.35 -27.32 14.53
N ASP A 225 3.26 -27.06 13.57
CA ASP A 225 4.64 -26.67 13.86
C ASP A 225 4.79 -25.13 13.82
N TYR A 226 4.12 -24.48 14.77
CA TYR A 226 4.14 -23.02 14.91
C TYR A 226 5.54 -22.47 15.25
N VAL A 227 6.41 -23.29 15.87
CA VAL A 227 7.78 -22.92 16.20
C VAL A 227 8.61 -22.75 14.93
N MET A 228 8.46 -23.68 13.96
CA MET A 228 9.09 -23.58 12.65
C MET A 228 8.63 -22.32 11.90
N ILE A 229 7.33 -22.01 11.90
CA ILE A 229 6.80 -20.81 11.25
C ILE A 229 7.33 -19.54 11.90
N ARG A 230 7.34 -19.46 13.24
CA ARG A 230 7.88 -18.31 13.99
C ARG A 230 9.33 -18.05 13.63
N ARG A 231 10.15 -19.11 13.58
CA ARG A 231 11.56 -19.01 13.17
C ARG A 231 11.67 -18.47 11.74
N TYR A 232 10.88 -18.98 10.80
CA TYR A 232 10.93 -18.51 9.42
C TYR A 232 10.46 -17.06 9.24
N LEU A 233 9.45 -16.60 9.99
CA LEU A 233 9.04 -15.20 9.98
C LEU A 233 10.20 -14.27 10.37
N VAL A 234 11.06 -14.71 11.30
CA VAL A 234 12.26 -13.96 11.70
C VAL A 234 13.40 -14.12 10.67
N ASP A 235 13.71 -15.35 10.27
CA ASP A 235 14.82 -15.65 9.34
C ASP A 235 14.62 -14.96 7.97
N TYR A 236 13.37 -14.83 7.52
CA TYR A 236 12.99 -14.13 6.29
C TYR A 236 12.73 -12.62 6.50
N GLY A 237 12.83 -12.10 7.73
CA GLY A 237 12.71 -10.67 8.01
C GLY A 237 11.29 -10.09 7.91
N PHE A 238 10.26 -10.92 8.06
CA PHE A 238 8.88 -10.45 8.26
C PHE A 238 8.66 -9.94 9.69
N MET A 239 9.34 -10.56 10.66
CA MET A 239 9.32 -10.18 12.07
C MET A 239 10.74 -9.99 12.59
N ASP A 240 10.92 -9.08 13.53
CA ASP A 240 12.10 -9.02 14.38
C ASP A 240 11.76 -9.60 15.77
N ARG A 241 12.80 -9.91 16.53
CA ARG A 241 12.70 -10.37 17.92
C ARG A 241 13.73 -9.69 18.81
N SER A 242 13.42 -9.57 20.09
CA SER A 242 14.40 -9.18 21.10
C SER A 242 15.47 -10.27 21.27
N ALA A 243 16.67 -9.88 21.74
CA ALA A 243 17.80 -10.80 21.87
C ALA A 243 17.55 -11.96 22.85
N ASP A 244 16.71 -11.71 23.86
CA ASP A 244 16.21 -12.69 24.83
C ASP A 244 14.98 -13.47 24.33
N GLY A 245 14.47 -13.17 23.13
CA GLY A 245 13.36 -13.86 22.49
C GLY A 245 12.00 -13.62 23.14
N SER A 246 11.90 -12.68 24.07
CA SER A 246 10.68 -12.39 24.85
C SER A 246 9.66 -11.55 24.08
N ARG A 247 10.10 -10.73 23.12
CA ARG A 247 9.28 -9.81 22.34
C ARG A 247 9.50 -9.99 20.84
N TYR A 248 8.44 -9.85 20.07
CA TYR A 248 8.40 -9.93 18.61
C TYR A 248 7.61 -8.75 18.06
N TRP A 249 8.02 -8.23 16.91
CA TRP A 249 7.27 -7.18 16.21
C TRP A 249 7.43 -7.34 14.70
N MET A 250 6.43 -6.87 13.96
CA MET A 250 6.52 -6.83 12.50
C MET A 250 7.57 -5.80 12.08
N ARG A 251 8.43 -6.14 11.12
CA ARG A 251 9.27 -5.12 10.47
C ARG A 251 8.38 -4.22 9.64
N GLU A 252 8.65 -2.91 9.70
CA GLU A 252 8.12 -1.99 8.69
C GLU A 252 8.68 -2.42 7.33
N GLN A 253 7.77 -2.78 6.42
CA GLN A 253 8.07 -3.12 5.03
C GLN A 253 7.59 -2.00 4.12
#